data_AF-A0A2E3H356-F1
#
_entry.id   AF-A0A2E3H356-F1
#
_cell.length_a   1.000
_cell.length_b   1.000
_cell.length_c   1.000
_cell.angle_alpha   90.00
_cell.angle_beta   90.00
_cell.angle_gamma   90.00
#
_symmetry.space_group_name_H-M   'P 1'
#
loop_
_entity.id
_entity.type
_entity.pdbx_description
1 polymer ?
#
loop_
_entity_poly.entity_id
_entity_poly.type
_entity_poly.pdbx_seq_one_letter_code
_entity_poly.pdbx_strand_id
1 'polypeptide(L)'
;MTTYIRTALSASALILACLGSPLAADDWYTHPFGELRANFSDWIAVCADDGAGPCRVVHSGRDDGSDAVFDYRLTLGYNDLTDHWVVEVMDRGMEHALNHVRLDFDGQWIDLAPGAWKAGETATANVAETFTILDPALADHLIEMMKAGNVLTVTYRPIGKDGTAQFSLRGVTAAIDAVEARYPRAAPVAPETAPPAPERAITGDQNTPTKPSY
;
A
#
# COMPACT_ATOMS: atom_id res chain seq x y z
N MET A 1 -64.40 5.12 -42.49
CA MET A 1 -63.36 5.39 -43.52
C MET A 1 -62.87 6.80 -43.22
N THR A 2 -61.64 7.09 -42.82
CA THR A 2 -60.34 6.51 -43.19
C THR A 2 -59.32 6.79 -42.08
N THR A 3 -58.53 5.78 -41.74
CA THR A 3 -57.34 5.76 -40.86
C THR A 3 -56.15 6.49 -41.47
N TYR A 4 -55.24 7.10 -40.67
CA TYR A 4 -53.75 7.12 -40.79
C TYR A 4 -53.18 7.88 -39.57
N ILE A 5 -52.62 7.23 -38.53
CA ILE A 5 -51.26 6.67 -38.34
C ILE A 5 -50.15 7.72 -38.10
N ARG A 6 -49.73 7.75 -36.82
CA ARG A 6 -48.38 7.85 -36.23
C ARG A 6 -47.40 8.94 -36.69
N THR A 7 -46.90 9.69 -35.71
CA THR A 7 -45.47 10.00 -35.62
C THR A 7 -45.05 9.99 -34.16
N ALA A 8 -44.27 8.98 -33.79
CA ALA A 8 -43.49 8.92 -32.56
C ALA A 8 -42.02 9.07 -32.96
N LEU A 9 -41.34 10.08 -32.40
CA LEU A 9 -39.88 10.20 -32.34
C LEU A 9 -39.62 10.95 -31.02
N SER A 10 -39.25 10.25 -29.93
CA SER A 10 -37.89 9.81 -29.60
C SER A 10 -36.94 10.99 -29.37
N ALA A 11 -36.78 11.38 -28.11
CA ALA A 11 -35.67 12.20 -27.62
C ALA A 11 -35.12 11.58 -26.33
N SER A 12 -34.54 10.39 -26.44
CA SER A 12 -33.70 9.77 -25.43
C SER A 12 -32.31 9.61 -26.04
N ALA A 13 -31.34 10.41 -25.58
CA ALA A 13 -29.91 10.09 -25.47
C ALA A 13 -29.08 11.38 -25.38
N LEU A 14 -28.91 11.92 -24.17
CA LEU A 14 -27.82 12.84 -23.88
C LEU A 14 -27.31 12.62 -22.45
N ILE A 15 -26.90 11.40 -22.13
CA ILE A 15 -26.21 11.07 -20.88
C ILE A 15 -25.10 10.07 -21.22
N LEU A 16 -24.00 10.51 -21.85
CA LEU A 16 -22.77 9.71 -21.93
C LEU A 16 -21.52 10.54 -22.28
N ALA A 17 -21.32 11.69 -21.63
CA ALA A 17 -20.10 12.48 -21.78
C ALA A 17 -19.36 12.78 -20.46
N CYS A 18 -19.82 12.21 -19.33
CA CYS A 18 -19.12 12.31 -18.04
C CYS A 18 -18.40 11.01 -17.67
N LEU A 19 -17.96 10.22 -18.66
CA LEU A 19 -16.94 9.21 -18.42
C LEU A 19 -15.64 9.99 -18.18
N GLY A 20 -15.30 10.16 -16.90
CA GLY A 20 -14.17 10.95 -16.45
C GLY A 20 -12.92 10.60 -17.24
N SER A 21 -12.18 11.64 -17.63
CA SER A 21 -10.80 11.46 -18.06
C SER A 21 -10.11 10.54 -17.06
N PRO A 22 -9.37 9.50 -17.51
CA PRO A 22 -8.48 8.81 -16.59
C PRO A 22 -7.63 9.91 -15.94
N LEU A 23 -7.57 9.92 -14.61
CA LEU A 23 -6.64 10.74 -13.85
C LEU A 23 -5.23 10.32 -14.29
N ALA A 24 -4.76 10.89 -15.39
CA ALA A 24 -3.45 10.64 -15.93
C ALA A 24 -2.46 11.26 -14.95
N ALA A 25 -1.45 10.47 -14.59
CA ALA A 25 -0.28 10.93 -13.85
C ALA A 25 0.30 12.19 -14.50
N ASP A 26 0.75 13.15 -13.70
CA ASP A 26 1.71 14.13 -14.22
C ASP A 26 2.97 13.38 -14.67
N ASP A 27 3.63 13.88 -15.72
CA ASP A 27 4.94 13.36 -16.13
C ASP A 27 5.94 13.47 -14.97
N TRP A 28 6.81 12.46 -14.83
CA TRP A 28 7.88 12.49 -13.85
C TRP A 28 8.81 13.69 -14.10
N TYR A 29 9.14 14.41 -13.03
CA TYR A 29 10.03 15.56 -13.07
C TYR A 29 11.04 15.54 -11.92
N THR A 30 12.25 16.04 -12.18
CA THR A 30 13.29 16.17 -11.15
C THR A 30 13.10 17.48 -10.38
N HIS A 31 12.93 17.37 -9.06
CA HIS A 31 12.88 18.50 -8.15
C HIS A 31 14.28 19.08 -7.92
N PRO A 32 14.45 20.40 -7.66
CA PRO A 32 15.76 21.02 -7.41
C PRO A 32 16.60 20.42 -6.27
N PHE A 33 16.00 19.59 -5.42
CA PHE A 33 16.69 18.88 -4.34
C PHE A 33 17.12 17.46 -4.71
N GLY A 34 17.07 17.09 -6.00
CA GLY A 34 17.53 15.80 -6.50
C GLY A 34 16.54 14.65 -6.33
N GLU A 35 15.27 14.94 -6.03
CA GLU A 35 14.22 13.93 -5.97
C GLU A 35 13.46 13.88 -7.29
N LEU A 36 13.21 12.68 -7.81
CA LEU A 36 12.31 12.47 -8.95
C LEU A 36 10.87 12.36 -8.43
N ARG A 37 9.94 13.13 -8.99
CA ARG A 37 8.57 13.26 -8.47
C ARG A 37 7.52 13.15 -9.58
N ALA A 38 6.32 12.67 -9.22
CA ALA A 38 5.13 12.72 -10.06
C ALA A 38 3.88 12.88 -9.18
N ASN A 39 2.90 13.70 -9.62
CA ASN A 39 1.68 13.94 -8.85
C ASN A 39 0.51 13.10 -9.37
N PHE A 40 -0.35 12.68 -8.44
CA PHE A 40 -1.48 11.79 -8.66
C PHE A 40 -2.66 12.26 -7.79
N SER A 41 -3.39 13.28 -8.25
CA SER A 41 -4.46 13.92 -7.47
C SER A 41 -3.94 14.42 -6.11
N ASP A 42 -4.30 13.74 -5.01
CA ASP A 42 -3.96 14.14 -3.65
C ASP A 42 -2.63 13.52 -3.18
N TRP A 43 -1.97 12.74 -4.05
CA TRP A 43 -0.75 11.98 -3.75
C TRP A 43 0.42 12.44 -4.60
N ILE A 44 1.63 12.28 -4.06
CA ILE A 44 2.88 12.46 -4.78
C ILE A 44 3.75 11.21 -4.66
N ALA A 45 4.20 10.67 -5.79
CA ALA A 45 5.27 9.68 -5.80
C ALA A 45 6.62 10.42 -5.80
N VAL A 46 7.55 9.95 -4.97
CA VAL A 46 8.87 10.56 -4.78
C VAL A 46 9.92 9.47 -4.74
N CYS A 47 10.93 9.55 -5.59
CA CYS A 47 12.09 8.67 -5.59
C CYS A 47 13.36 9.48 -5.32
N ALA A 48 14.20 8.97 -4.41
CA ALA A 48 15.49 9.59 -4.10
C ALA A 48 16.48 9.51 -5.27
N ASP A 49 17.55 10.30 -5.21
CA ASP A 49 18.71 10.23 -6.10
C ASP A 49 18.34 10.24 -7.60
N ASP A 50 17.54 11.23 -8.00
CA ASP A 50 17.02 11.39 -9.37
C ASP A 50 16.33 10.11 -9.91
N GLY A 51 15.72 9.36 -9.00
CA GLY A 51 14.98 8.14 -9.31
C GLY A 51 15.79 6.85 -9.25
N ALA A 52 17.07 6.89 -8.84
CA ALA A 52 17.90 5.72 -8.60
C ALA A 52 17.80 5.17 -7.17
N GLY A 53 17.27 5.97 -6.24
CA GLY A 53 17.11 5.62 -4.83
C GLY A 53 15.72 5.04 -4.51
N PRO A 54 15.45 4.80 -3.22
CA PRO A 54 14.16 4.29 -2.76
C PRO A 54 13.02 5.27 -3.08
N CYS A 55 11.85 4.71 -3.41
CA CYS A 55 10.64 5.46 -3.68
C CYS A 55 9.64 5.39 -2.53
N ARG A 56 8.80 6.42 -2.46
CA ARG A 56 7.67 6.52 -1.55
C ARG A 56 6.51 7.24 -2.19
N VAL A 57 5.31 6.98 -1.71
CA VAL A 57 4.06 7.66 -2.08
C VAL A 57 3.57 8.40 -0.85
N VAL A 58 3.30 9.70 -0.99
CA VAL A 58 3.02 10.59 0.14
C VAL A 58 1.73 11.36 -0.09
N HIS A 59 0.88 11.38 0.94
CA HIS A 59 -0.22 12.32 1.09
C HIS A 59 0.06 13.17 2.32
N SER A 60 -0.14 14.48 2.23
CA SER A 60 -0.03 15.38 3.38
C SER A 60 -1.08 16.47 3.32
N GLY A 61 -1.52 16.97 4.47
CA GLY A 61 -2.46 18.07 4.54
C GLY A 61 -2.24 18.97 5.75
N ARG A 62 -3.08 20.00 5.85
CA ARG A 62 -3.05 20.99 6.92
C ARG A 62 -4.43 21.13 7.54
N ASP A 63 -4.45 21.43 8.82
CA ASP A 63 -5.65 21.82 9.54
C ASP A 63 -5.98 23.28 9.27
N ASP A 64 -7.27 23.62 9.35
CA ASP A 64 -7.76 24.98 9.15
C ASP A 64 -7.10 25.94 10.14
N GLY A 65 -6.42 26.96 9.61
CA GLY A 65 -5.76 27.99 10.40
C GLY A 65 -4.36 27.60 10.93
N SER A 66 -3.85 26.41 10.63
CA SER A 66 -2.47 26.03 10.96
C SER A 66 -1.46 26.81 10.10
N ASP A 67 -0.29 27.13 10.66
CA ASP A 67 0.87 27.73 9.97
C ASP A 67 1.93 26.70 9.51
N ALA A 68 1.69 25.42 9.82
CA ALA A 68 2.53 24.28 9.49
C ALA A 68 2.86 24.11 8.01
N VAL A 69 3.96 23.42 7.65
CA VAL A 69 4.07 22.91 6.26
C VAL A 69 3.00 21.83 6.00
N PHE A 70 2.82 20.92 6.95
CA PHE A 70 1.74 19.95 7.04
C PHE A 70 1.46 19.63 8.52
N ASP A 71 0.21 19.32 8.83
CA ASP A 71 -0.23 18.86 10.15
C ASP A 71 -0.35 17.34 10.20
N TYR A 72 -0.68 16.71 9.08
CA TYR A 72 -0.74 15.25 8.97
C TYR A 72 -0.11 14.77 7.67
N ARG A 73 0.44 13.56 7.72
CA ARG A 73 1.06 12.89 6.58
C ARG A 73 0.88 11.38 6.64
N LEU A 74 0.59 10.78 5.49
CA LEU A 74 0.61 9.35 5.26
C LEU A 74 1.70 9.05 4.22
N THR A 75 2.65 8.21 4.59
CA THR A 75 3.75 7.78 3.72
C THR A 75 3.66 6.27 3.49
N LEU A 76 3.71 5.88 2.22
CA LEU A 76 3.85 4.50 1.79
C LEU A 76 5.26 4.36 1.19
N GLY A 77 6.20 3.81 1.95
CA GLY A 77 7.57 3.58 1.50
C GLY A 77 7.68 2.23 0.80
N TYR A 78 8.26 2.19 -0.39
CA TYR A 78 8.52 0.93 -1.08
C TYR A 78 9.92 0.42 -0.75
N ASN A 79 10.02 -0.81 -0.25
CA ASN A 79 11.30 -1.49 -0.06
C ASN A 79 11.53 -2.44 -1.23
N ASP A 80 12.42 -2.06 -2.13
CA ASP A 80 12.76 -2.81 -3.34
C ASP A 80 13.58 -4.08 -3.07
N LEU A 81 14.28 -4.16 -1.94
CA LEU A 81 14.99 -5.36 -1.52
C LEU A 81 14.05 -6.46 -1.04
N THR A 82 12.93 -6.08 -0.43
CA THR A 82 11.97 -7.03 0.13
C THR A 82 10.67 -7.11 -0.66
N ASP A 83 10.45 -6.26 -1.66
CA ASP A 83 9.21 -6.16 -2.45
C ASP A 83 7.97 -5.97 -1.54
N HIS A 84 8.13 -5.13 -0.51
CA HIS A 84 7.08 -4.85 0.47
C HIS A 84 6.95 -3.36 0.75
N TRP A 85 5.73 -2.96 1.12
CA TRP A 85 5.44 -1.61 1.54
C TRP A 85 5.66 -1.42 3.04
N VAL A 86 5.97 -0.18 3.42
CA VAL A 86 6.00 0.30 4.81
C VAL A 86 5.01 1.45 4.91
N VAL A 87 4.12 1.41 5.90
CA VAL A 87 3.10 2.44 6.12
C VAL A 87 3.49 3.27 7.34
N GLU A 88 3.65 4.58 7.16
CA GLU A 88 3.90 5.53 8.23
C GLU A 88 2.81 6.59 8.28
N VAL A 89 2.28 6.84 9.47
CA VAL A 89 1.33 7.92 9.74
C VAL A 89 2.02 8.93 10.65
N MET A 90 1.89 10.20 10.29
CA MET A 90 2.23 11.34 11.12
C MET A 90 0.98 12.16 11.36
N ASP A 91 0.78 12.58 12.60
CA ASP A 91 -0.26 13.55 12.96
C ASP A 91 0.29 14.49 14.03
N ARG A 92 0.18 15.79 13.82
CA ARG A 92 0.79 16.80 14.68
C ARG A 92 0.22 16.71 16.10
N GLY A 93 1.10 16.74 17.09
CA GLY A 93 0.72 16.58 18.48
C GLY A 93 0.39 15.13 18.88
N MET A 94 0.59 14.15 17.99
CA MET A 94 0.55 12.74 18.35
C MET A 94 1.63 12.45 19.39
N GLU A 95 1.23 11.98 20.57
CA GLU A 95 2.19 11.56 21.59
C GLU A 95 2.84 10.23 21.19
N HIS A 96 4.12 10.07 21.53
CA HIS A 96 4.90 8.87 21.23
C HIS A 96 4.26 7.56 21.71
N ALA A 97 3.61 7.57 22.88
CA ALA A 97 3.05 6.36 23.47
C ALA A 97 1.55 6.21 23.12
N LEU A 98 1.28 5.35 22.14
CA LEU A 98 -0.09 4.97 21.74
C LEU A 98 -0.49 3.65 22.39
N ASN A 99 -1.70 3.58 22.94
CA ASN A 99 -2.26 2.35 23.50
C ASN A 99 -3.27 1.66 22.55
N HIS A 100 -3.72 2.37 21.53
CA HIS A 100 -4.67 1.87 20.54
C HIS A 100 -4.55 2.67 19.24
N VAL A 101 -4.65 1.95 18.13
CA VAL A 101 -4.71 2.51 16.78
C VAL A 101 -5.79 1.74 16.02
N ARG A 102 -6.69 2.48 15.38
CA ARG A 102 -7.71 1.98 14.47
C ARG A 102 -7.52 2.61 13.10
N LEU A 103 -7.57 1.78 12.07
CA LEU A 103 -7.57 2.18 10.68
C LEU A 103 -8.95 1.87 10.11
N ASP A 104 -9.69 2.90 9.71
CA ASP A 104 -11.02 2.81 9.11
C ASP A 104 -10.95 3.22 7.64
N PHE A 105 -11.38 2.32 6.76
CA PHE A 105 -11.44 2.49 5.32
C PHE A 105 -12.91 2.48 4.90
N ASP A 106 -13.48 3.65 4.61
CA ASP A 106 -14.88 3.81 4.21
C ASP A 106 -15.89 3.07 5.13
N GLY A 107 -15.64 3.02 6.44
CA GLY A 107 -16.47 2.35 7.43
C GLY A 107 -16.13 0.88 7.69
N GLN A 108 -15.14 0.30 6.99
CA GLN A 108 -14.54 -0.99 7.33
C GLN A 108 -13.26 -0.73 8.13
N TRP A 109 -13.20 -1.20 9.38
CA TRP A 109 -12.05 -0.91 10.24
C TRP A 109 -11.27 -2.14 10.69
N ILE A 110 -10.00 -1.90 10.99
CA ILE A 110 -9.07 -2.82 11.64
C ILE A 110 -8.54 -2.12 12.90
N ASP A 111 -8.66 -2.80 14.05
CA ASP A 111 -7.93 -2.41 15.25
C ASP A 111 -6.55 -3.08 15.22
N LEU A 112 -5.48 -2.28 15.30
CA LEU A 112 -4.13 -2.80 15.28
C LEU A 112 -3.83 -3.51 16.61
N ALA A 113 -3.25 -4.70 16.53
CA ALA A 113 -2.77 -5.42 17.70
C ALA A 113 -1.59 -4.66 18.34
N PRO A 114 -1.46 -4.63 19.68
CA PRO A 114 -0.27 -4.10 20.33
C PRO A 114 1.00 -4.72 19.74
N GLY A 115 1.96 -3.88 19.33
CA GLY A 115 3.20 -4.32 18.68
C GLY A 115 3.14 -4.40 17.15
N ALA A 116 1.98 -4.20 16.52
CA ALA A 116 1.85 -4.09 15.06
C ALA A 116 2.41 -2.77 14.49
N TRP A 117 2.77 -1.83 15.37
CA TRP A 117 3.41 -0.56 14.99
C TRP A 117 4.61 -0.25 15.88
N LYS A 118 5.56 0.50 15.32
CA LYS A 118 6.65 1.18 16.03
C LYS A 118 6.28 2.65 16.17
N ALA A 119 6.30 3.18 17.38
CA ALA A 119 6.22 4.63 17.59
C ALA A 119 7.51 5.32 17.12
N GLY A 120 7.38 6.50 16.55
CA GLY A 120 8.49 7.23 15.97
C GLY A 120 9.44 7.81 17.03
N GLU A 121 10.69 8.06 16.67
CA GLU A 121 11.78 8.35 17.62
C GLU A 121 11.73 9.77 18.19
N THR A 122 11.94 9.89 19.52
CA THR A 122 11.82 11.16 20.27
C THR A 122 12.94 12.17 20.02
N ALA A 123 13.97 11.81 19.24
CA ALA A 123 15.13 12.67 18.98
C ALA A 123 14.79 13.90 18.12
N THR A 124 13.71 13.86 17.33
CA THR A 124 13.23 15.00 16.54
C THR A 124 11.70 15.02 16.49
N ALA A 125 11.07 16.19 16.62
CA ALA A 125 9.62 16.31 16.81
C ALA A 125 8.80 15.64 15.69
N ASN A 126 9.12 15.88 14.42
CA ASN A 126 8.39 15.29 13.28
C ASN A 126 8.53 13.76 13.19
N VAL A 127 9.58 13.20 13.82
CA VAL A 127 9.77 11.75 13.91
C VAL A 127 9.12 11.22 15.19
N ALA A 128 8.96 12.03 16.23
CA ALA A 128 8.28 11.64 17.47
C ALA A 128 6.74 11.52 17.29
N GLU A 129 6.18 12.32 16.39
CA GLU A 129 4.74 12.41 16.10
C GLU A 129 4.28 11.40 15.03
N THR A 130 4.99 10.27 14.89
CA THR A 130 4.63 9.22 13.94
C THR A 130 4.42 7.86 14.58
N PHE A 131 3.70 6.99 13.87
CA PHE A 131 3.85 5.56 14.03
C PHE A 131 4.05 4.89 12.67
N THR A 132 4.77 3.77 12.68
CA THR A 132 5.10 3.00 11.47
C THR A 132 4.65 1.56 11.63
N ILE A 133 3.93 1.05 10.64
CA ILE A 133 3.57 -0.36 10.51
C ILE A 133 4.67 -1.03 9.68
N LEU A 134 5.40 -1.96 10.30
CA LEU A 134 6.57 -2.63 9.71
C LEU A 134 6.30 -4.09 9.36
N ASP A 135 5.21 -4.68 9.83
CA ASP A 135 4.82 -6.05 9.45
C ASP A 135 4.45 -6.06 7.96
N PRO A 136 5.20 -6.79 7.11
CA PRO A 136 4.99 -6.72 5.66
C PRO A 136 3.62 -7.22 5.22
N ALA A 137 3.11 -8.29 5.84
CA ALA A 137 1.83 -8.87 5.47
C ALA A 137 0.66 -7.94 5.84
N LEU A 138 0.75 -7.28 7.01
CA LEU A 138 -0.20 -6.25 7.39
C LEU A 138 -0.09 -5.03 6.47
N ALA A 139 1.11 -4.55 6.17
CA ALA A 139 1.30 -3.41 5.28
C ALA A 139 0.72 -3.69 3.88
N ASP A 140 1.01 -4.84 3.28
CA ASP A 140 0.46 -5.23 1.98
C ASP A 140 -1.07 -5.33 2.02
N HIS A 141 -1.64 -5.87 3.11
CA HIS A 141 -3.09 -5.89 3.29
C HIS A 141 -3.69 -4.47 3.35
N LEU A 142 -3.04 -3.55 4.05
CA LEU A 142 -3.49 -2.15 4.13
C LEU A 142 -3.37 -1.45 2.79
N ILE A 143 -2.34 -1.74 1.99
CA ILE A 143 -2.21 -1.22 0.63
C ILE A 143 -3.40 -1.66 -0.23
N GLU A 144 -3.79 -2.92 -0.20
CA GLU A 144 -4.95 -3.42 -0.94
C GLU A 144 -6.26 -2.75 -0.48
N MET A 145 -6.40 -2.51 0.83
CA MET A 145 -7.53 -1.74 1.36
C MET A 145 -7.51 -0.27 0.89
N MET A 146 -6.33 0.37 0.85
CA MET A 146 -6.18 1.74 0.34
C MET A 146 -6.53 1.83 -1.15
N LYS A 147 -6.09 0.87 -1.97
CA LYS A 147 -6.40 0.81 -3.40
C LYS A 147 -7.90 0.67 -3.69
N ALA A 148 -8.64 0.04 -2.77
CA ALA A 148 -10.08 -0.18 -2.88
C ALA A 148 -10.94 0.94 -2.25
N GLY A 149 -10.36 1.75 -1.36
CA GLY A 149 -11.08 2.76 -0.59
C GLY A 149 -11.01 4.17 -1.16
N ASN A 150 -11.77 5.08 -0.55
CA ASN A 150 -11.82 6.51 -0.88
C ASN A 150 -11.21 7.37 0.22
N VAL A 151 -11.39 6.97 1.48
CA VAL A 151 -10.88 7.67 2.65
C VAL A 151 -10.31 6.67 3.64
N LEU A 152 -9.15 7.00 4.20
CA LEU A 152 -8.61 6.37 5.41
C LEU A 152 -8.78 7.34 6.58
N THR A 153 -9.49 6.90 7.63
CA THR A 153 -9.52 7.59 8.92
C THR A 153 -8.70 6.79 9.92
N VAL A 154 -7.69 7.44 10.51
CA VAL A 154 -6.85 6.87 11.56
C VAL A 154 -7.29 7.46 12.88
N THR A 155 -7.77 6.62 13.79
CA THR A 155 -8.07 7.02 15.17
C THR A 155 -7.05 6.39 16.09
N TYR A 156 -6.47 7.17 17.00
CA TYR A 156 -5.48 6.68 17.94
C TYR A 156 -5.70 7.27 19.32
N ARG A 157 -5.32 6.50 20.34
CA ARG A 157 -5.45 6.88 21.75
C ARG A 157 -4.08 6.94 22.40
N PRO A 158 -3.52 8.14 22.61
CA PRO A 158 -2.35 8.30 23.46
C PRO A 158 -2.77 8.29 24.94
N ILE A 159 -1.79 8.45 25.84
CA ILE A 159 -2.06 8.56 27.28
C ILE A 159 -2.74 9.90 27.62
N GLY A 160 -2.55 10.94 26.79
CA GLY A 160 -3.20 12.24 26.90
C GLY A 160 -4.56 12.34 26.20
N LYS A 161 -4.55 12.79 24.94
CA LYS A 161 -5.74 13.15 24.16
C LYS A 161 -5.88 12.31 22.89
N ASP A 162 -7.02 11.62 22.76
CA ASP A 162 -7.39 10.91 21.54
C ASP A 162 -7.26 11.80 20.30
N GLY A 163 -6.69 11.24 19.25
CA GLY A 163 -6.45 11.93 17.99
C GLY A 163 -7.10 11.22 16.81
N THR A 164 -7.31 11.97 15.74
CA THR A 164 -7.87 11.45 14.50
C THR A 164 -7.29 12.21 13.31
N ALA A 165 -6.73 11.47 12.37
CA ALA A 165 -6.26 11.99 11.09
C ALA A 165 -7.06 11.35 9.95
N GLN A 166 -7.35 12.12 8.90
CA GLN A 166 -8.07 11.65 7.73
C GLN A 166 -7.25 11.89 6.46
N PHE A 167 -7.20 10.89 5.59
CA PHE A 167 -6.42 10.90 4.36
C PHE A 167 -7.33 10.58 3.17
N SER A 168 -7.25 11.42 2.13
CA SER A 168 -7.87 11.10 0.83
C SER A 168 -7.10 9.95 0.18
N LEU A 169 -7.80 8.95 -0.33
CA LEU A 169 -7.23 7.86 -1.11
C LEU A 169 -7.36 8.11 -2.63
N ARG A 170 -7.90 9.26 -3.03
CA ARG A 170 -8.02 9.62 -4.45
C ARG A 170 -6.64 9.78 -5.09
N GLY A 171 -6.30 8.84 -5.97
CA GLY A 171 -5.02 8.82 -6.69
C GLY A 171 -3.98 7.86 -6.08
N VAL A 172 -4.26 7.23 -4.94
CA VAL A 172 -3.31 6.33 -4.27
C VAL A 172 -2.90 5.16 -5.15
N THR A 173 -3.87 4.53 -5.84
CA THR A 173 -3.61 3.39 -6.73
C THR A 173 -2.67 3.78 -7.87
N ALA A 174 -2.94 4.91 -8.53
CA ALA A 174 -2.10 5.38 -9.63
C ALA A 174 -0.68 5.73 -9.17
N ALA A 175 -0.54 6.32 -7.98
CA ALA A 175 0.76 6.64 -7.40
C ALA A 175 1.56 5.37 -7.04
N ILE A 176 0.90 4.37 -6.45
CA ILE A 176 1.50 3.07 -6.15
C ILE A 176 1.94 2.36 -7.42
N ASP A 177 1.04 2.24 -8.41
CA ASP A 177 1.32 1.57 -9.68
C ASP A 177 2.50 2.23 -10.42
N ALA A 178 2.60 3.57 -10.35
CA ALA A 178 3.72 4.31 -10.94
C ALA A 178 5.06 4.03 -10.25
N VAL A 179 5.07 3.81 -8.93
CA VAL A 179 6.26 3.39 -8.20
C VAL A 179 6.61 1.94 -8.52
N GLU A 180 5.65 1.02 -8.47
CA GLU A 180 5.85 -0.40 -8.78
C GLU A 180 6.38 -0.60 -10.21
N ALA A 181 5.87 0.17 -11.18
CA ALA A 181 6.36 0.13 -12.57
C ALA A 181 7.85 0.47 -12.73
N ARG A 182 8.48 1.13 -11.75
CA ARG A 182 9.91 1.45 -11.74
C ARG A 182 10.77 0.33 -11.17
N TYR A 183 10.18 -0.59 -10.41
CA TYR A 183 10.88 -1.74 -9.82
C TYR A 183 10.41 -3.01 -10.52
N PRO A 184 11.01 -3.36 -11.68
CA PRO A 184 10.68 -4.62 -12.32
C PRO A 184 10.98 -5.76 -11.34
N ARG A 185 9.93 -6.39 -10.80
CA ARG A 185 10.06 -7.56 -9.94
C ARG A 185 10.95 -8.58 -10.63
N ALA A 186 11.93 -9.13 -9.91
CA ALA A 186 12.61 -10.32 -10.36
C ALA A 186 11.53 -11.38 -10.64
N ALA A 187 11.59 -12.01 -11.82
CA ALA A 187 10.68 -13.12 -12.13
C ALA A 187 10.72 -14.11 -10.96
N PRO A 188 9.57 -14.63 -10.50
CA PRO A 188 9.54 -15.57 -9.40
C PRO A 188 10.54 -16.68 -9.68
N VAL A 189 11.52 -16.85 -8.78
CA VAL A 189 12.45 -17.96 -8.85
C VAL A 189 11.58 -19.21 -8.75
N ALA A 190 11.52 -19.99 -9.83
CA ALA A 190 10.80 -21.25 -9.83
C ALA A 190 11.25 -22.04 -8.59
N PRO A 191 10.34 -22.66 -7.83
CA PRO A 191 10.71 -23.38 -6.63
C PRO A 191 11.85 -24.33 -6.97
N GLU A 192 12.97 -24.17 -6.27
CA GLU A 192 14.12 -25.05 -6.40
C GLU A 192 13.59 -26.48 -6.33
N THR A 193 13.75 -27.22 -7.43
CA THR A 193 13.24 -28.59 -7.54
C THR A 193 13.70 -29.34 -6.32
N ALA A 194 12.75 -29.90 -5.57
CA ALA A 194 13.03 -30.65 -4.35
C ALA A 194 14.24 -31.58 -4.57
N PRO A 195 15.18 -31.66 -3.62
CA PRO A 195 16.32 -32.55 -3.75
C PRO A 195 15.84 -33.96 -4.09
N PRO A 196 16.52 -34.67 -5.01
CA PRO A 196 16.10 -36.00 -5.43
C PRO A 196 15.93 -36.88 -4.19
N ALA A 197 14.79 -37.58 -4.12
CA ALA A 197 14.47 -38.49 -3.04
C ALA A 197 15.65 -39.45 -2.80
N PRO A 198 16.03 -39.74 -1.55
CA PRO A 198 17.12 -40.67 -1.26
C PRO A 198 16.81 -42.01 -1.93
N GLU A 199 17.75 -42.47 -2.74
CA GLU A 199 17.70 -43.76 -3.43
C GLU A 199 17.45 -44.85 -2.36
N ARG A 200 16.31 -45.54 -2.47
CA ARG A 200 15.95 -46.61 -1.52
C ARG A 200 17.07 -47.64 -1.52
N ALA A 201 17.74 -47.79 -0.38
CA ALA A 201 18.65 -48.89 -0.13
C ALA A 201 17.91 -50.21 -0.46
N ILE A 202 18.42 -50.94 -1.45
CA ILE A 202 17.96 -52.30 -1.74
C ILE A 202 18.36 -53.14 -0.52
N THR A 203 17.40 -53.42 0.35
CA THR A 203 17.50 -54.50 1.33
C THR A 203 17.67 -55.80 0.56
N GLY A 204 18.92 -56.27 0.48
CA GLY A 204 19.26 -57.59 -0.05
C GLY A 204 18.61 -58.68 0.80
N ASP A 205 17.73 -59.42 0.16
CA ASP A 205 17.03 -60.58 0.69
C ASP A 205 18.06 -61.69 0.99
N GLN A 206 18.37 -61.89 2.26
CA GLN A 206 19.13 -63.03 2.77
C GLN A 206 18.18 -64.23 2.87
N ASN A 207 18.04 -64.99 1.80
CA ASN A 207 17.49 -66.35 1.91
C ASN A 207 17.98 -67.25 0.76
N THR A 208 19.16 -67.84 0.95
CA THR A 208 19.60 -68.99 0.14
C THR A 208 19.54 -70.24 1.01
N PRO A 209 18.65 -71.21 0.73
CA PRO A 209 18.67 -72.50 1.41
C PRO A 209 19.83 -73.35 0.88
N THR A 210 20.68 -73.83 1.79
CA THR A 210 21.71 -74.83 1.52
C THR A 210 21.07 -76.16 1.10
N LYS A 211 21.47 -76.66 -0.07
CA LYS A 211 21.14 -78.01 -0.58
C LYS A 211 22.09 -79.04 0.04
N PRO A 212 21.62 -80.25 0.42
CA PRO A 212 22.48 -81.25 1.07
C PRO A 212 23.06 -82.30 0.09
N SER A 213 24.10 -82.97 0.60
CA SER A 213 24.65 -84.29 0.21
C SER A 213 25.56 -84.32 -1.03
N TYR A 214 26.72 -84.98 -1.05
CA TYR A 214 27.23 -86.18 -0.36
C TYR A 214 28.73 -86.03 -0.04
#